data_AF-T1AWD1-F1
#
_entry.id   AF-T1AWD1-F1
#
_cell.length_a   1.000
_cell.length_b   1.000
_cell.length_c   1.000
_cell.angle_alpha   90.00
_cell.angle_beta   90.00
_cell.angle_gamma   90.00
#
_symmetry.space_group_name_H-M   'P 1'
#
loop_
_entity.id
_entity.type
_entity.pdbx_description
1 polymer ?
#
loop_
_entity_poly.entity_id
_entity_poly.type
_entity_poly.pdbx_seq_one_letter_code
_entity_poly.pdbx_strand_id
1 'polypeptide(L)'
;SVASLNAEYHAAATGGYGAYTFTWTFPAGHQVSGAWANYTWDTAGPLAYQLYFADQGGFNETLSLTGYAHLWVSSTANVTRGPAPLTVTFSASVLGGSSYAFAWNFGNGQNAAGSTAQET
;
A
#
# COMPACT_ATOMS: atom_id res chain seq x y z
N SER A 1 -9.64 9.67 3.14
CA SER A 1 -9.09 8.88 2.03
C SER A 1 -8.52 7.59 2.59
N VAL A 2 -8.64 6.48 1.86
CA VAL A 2 -7.94 5.23 2.21
C VAL A 2 -6.52 5.38 1.67
N ALA A 3 -5.52 5.16 2.52
CA ALA A 3 -4.14 5.12 2.08
C ALA A 3 -3.86 3.83 1.31
N SER A 4 -2.84 3.83 0.47
CA SER A 4 -2.39 2.64 -0.25
C SER A 4 -0.92 2.34 0.03
N LEU A 5 -0.53 1.08 -0.12
CA LEU A 5 0.84 0.60 0.01
C LEU A 5 1.36 0.16 -1.35
N ASN A 6 2.34 0.88 -1.88
CA ASN A 6 3.09 0.42 -3.05
C ASN A 6 4.16 -0.59 -2.61
N ALA A 7 4.11 -1.80 -3.18
CA ALA A 7 5.05 -2.87 -2.90
C ALA A 7 5.81 -3.25 -4.17
N GLU A 8 7.13 -3.39 -4.00
CA GLU A 8 8.04 -3.85 -5.04
C GLU A 8 8.37 -5.33 -4.84
N TYR A 9 8.41 -6.09 -5.93
CA TYR A 9 8.64 -7.53 -5.95
C TYR A 9 9.79 -7.88 -6.88
N HIS A 10 10.59 -8.86 -6.47
CA HIS A 10 11.72 -9.36 -7.26
C HIS A 10 11.74 -10.90 -7.25
N ALA A 11 11.90 -11.49 -8.43
CA ALA A 11 12.08 -12.92 -8.63
C ALA A 11 13.45 -13.21 -9.22
N ALA A 12 14.10 -14.22 -8.67
CA ALA A 12 15.34 -14.78 -9.19
C ALA A 12 15.21 -16.30 -9.26
N ALA A 13 15.73 -16.89 -10.33
CA ALA A 13 15.82 -18.33 -10.52
C ALA A 13 17.28 -18.73 -10.79
N THR A 14 17.62 -19.97 -10.41
CA THR A 14 18.93 -20.58 -10.69
C THR A 14 18.72 -22.03 -11.13
N GLY A 15 19.66 -22.58 -11.91
CA GLY A 15 19.54 -23.94 -12.48
C GLY A 15 18.69 -23.99 -13.75
N GLY A 16 18.14 -25.15 -14.10
CA GLY A 16 17.28 -25.29 -15.30
C GLY A 16 18.01 -25.03 -16.63
N TYR A 17 17.23 -24.77 -17.68
CA TYR A 17 17.72 -24.57 -19.05
C TYR A 17 17.23 -23.27 -19.68
N GLY A 18 18.16 -22.48 -20.23
CA GLY A 18 17.87 -21.30 -21.03
C GLY A 18 17.34 -20.11 -20.22
N ALA A 19 16.60 -19.23 -20.89
CA ALA A 19 16.03 -18.02 -20.28
C ALA A 19 14.80 -18.34 -19.41
N TYR A 20 14.60 -17.56 -18.34
CA TYR A 20 13.44 -17.68 -17.47
C TYR A 20 12.33 -16.70 -17.85
N THR A 21 11.09 -17.12 -17.66
CA THR A 21 9.92 -16.25 -17.67
C THR A 21 9.32 -16.17 -16.27
N PHE A 22 8.80 -14.98 -15.92
CA PHE A 22 8.15 -14.72 -14.64
C PHE A 22 6.85 -13.95 -14.88
N THR A 23 5.77 -14.38 -14.23
CA THR A 23 4.48 -13.69 -14.24
C THR A 23 3.92 -13.62 -12.84
N TRP A 24 3.78 -12.41 -12.32
CA TRP A 24 3.13 -12.11 -11.06
C TRP A 24 1.63 -11.98 -11.31
N THR A 25 0.80 -12.60 -10.48
CA THR A 25 -0.65 -12.42 -10.50
C THR A 25 -1.11 -11.90 -9.14
N PHE A 26 -1.65 -10.69 -9.15
CA PHE A 26 -2.22 -9.98 -8.01
C PHE A 26 -3.76 -10.15 -7.98
N PRO A 27 -4.46 -9.66 -6.94
CA PRO A 27 -5.91 -9.77 -6.87
C PRO A 27 -6.64 -9.25 -8.11
N ALA A 28 -7.87 -9.75 -8.32
CA ALA A 28 -8.68 -9.50 -9.51
C ALA A 28 -8.01 -9.92 -10.84
N GLY A 29 -6.98 -10.77 -10.79
CA GLY A 29 -6.31 -11.28 -11.99
C GLY A 29 -5.34 -10.28 -12.62
N HIS A 30 -4.92 -9.24 -11.90
CA HIS A 30 -3.95 -8.28 -12.42
C HIS A 30 -2.58 -8.94 -12.58
N GLN A 31 -2.05 -8.97 -13.81
CA GLN A 31 -0.79 -9.63 -14.13
C GLN A 31 0.33 -8.67 -14.50
N VAL A 32 1.54 -8.97 -14.02
CA VAL A 32 2.77 -8.26 -14.37
C VAL A 32 3.81 -9.29 -14.82
N SER A 33 4.46 -9.06 -15.95
CA SER A 33 5.51 -9.96 -16.46
C SER A 33 6.89 -9.38 -16.22
N GLY A 34 7.87 -10.25 -15.97
CA GLY A 34 9.27 -9.89 -15.75
C GLY A 34 9.76 -10.16 -14.33
N ALA A 35 11.08 -10.08 -14.15
CA ALA A 35 11.72 -10.35 -12.85
C ALA A 35 11.36 -9.31 -11.77
N TRP A 36 10.90 -8.13 -12.17
CA TRP A 36 10.45 -7.06 -11.28
C TRP A 36 8.98 -6.77 -11.49
N ALA A 37 8.25 -6.52 -10.41
CA ALA A 37 6.87 -6.07 -10.46
C ALA A 37 6.57 -5.08 -9.33
N ASN A 38 5.64 -4.16 -9.62
CA ASN A 38 5.10 -3.25 -8.63
C ASN A 38 3.59 -3.43 -8.56
N TYR A 39 3.04 -3.44 -7.35
CA TYR A 39 1.60 -3.49 -7.13
C TYR A 39 1.21 -2.64 -5.93
N THR A 40 0.02 -2.03 -6.00
CA THR A 40 -0.48 -1.14 -4.95
C THR A 40 -1.64 -1.82 -4.22
N TRP A 41 -1.50 -1.96 -2.91
CA TRP A 41 -2.49 -2.57 -2.04
C TRP A 41 -3.29 -1.49 -1.31
N ASP A 42 -4.63 -1.59 -1.40
CA ASP A 42 -5.55 -0.67 -0.72
C ASP A 42 -6.07 -1.23 0.61
N THR A 43 -5.60 -2.42 1.00
CA THR A 43 -5.94 -3.09 2.24
C THR A 43 -4.66 -3.47 3.00
N ALA A 44 -4.76 -3.50 4.33
CA ALA A 44 -3.73 -4.15 5.15
C ALA A 44 -4.16 -5.55 5.56
N GLY A 45 -3.24 -6.26 6.20
CA GLY A 45 -3.38 -7.66 6.56
C GLY A 45 -2.60 -8.56 5.60
N PRO A 46 -2.93 -9.86 5.56
CA PRO A 46 -2.33 -10.80 4.62
C PRO A 46 -2.73 -10.46 3.18
N LEU A 47 -1.73 -10.36 2.30
CA LEU A 47 -1.86 -9.97 0.91
C LEU A 47 -1.47 -11.14 0.03
N ALA A 48 -2.47 -11.88 -0.48
CA ALA A 48 -2.25 -13.07 -1.30
C ALA A 48 -1.96 -12.70 -2.77
N TYR A 49 -0.94 -13.31 -3.35
CA TYR A 49 -0.55 -13.18 -4.75
C TYR A 49 0.11 -14.48 -5.25
N GLN A 50 0.29 -14.60 -6.56
CA GLN A 50 0.93 -15.76 -7.19
C GLN A 50 2.12 -15.34 -8.03
N LEU A 51 3.13 -16.22 -8.10
CA LEU A 51 4.25 -16.12 -9.02
C LEU A 51 4.30 -17.38 -9.88
N TYR A 52 4.01 -17.23 -11.17
CA TYR A 52 4.33 -18.22 -12.19
C TYR A 52 5.76 -18.00 -12.66
N PHE A 53 6.51 -19.09 -12.85
CA PHE A 53 7.83 -19.05 -13.45
C PHE A 53 8.12 -20.29 -14.28
N ALA A 54 8.88 -20.14 -15.35
CA ALA A 54 9.25 -21.23 -16.24
C ALA A 54 10.66 -21.05 -16.83
N ASP A 55 11.25 -22.15 -17.27
CA ASP A 55 12.49 -22.19 -18.05
C ASP A 55 12.23 -22.66 -19.50
N GLN A 56 13.24 -22.63 -20.36
CA GLN A 56 13.14 -23.12 -21.74
C GLN A 56 13.28 -24.66 -21.86
N GLY A 57 13.63 -25.33 -20.76
CA GLY A 57 13.66 -26.80 -20.66
C GLY A 57 12.27 -27.42 -20.49
N GLY A 58 11.24 -26.59 -20.30
CA GLY A 58 9.86 -27.02 -20.11
C GLY A 58 9.43 -27.11 -18.65
N PHE A 59 10.33 -26.81 -17.71
CA PHE A 59 9.97 -26.68 -16.31
C PHE A 59 9.10 -25.42 -16.13
N ASN A 60 7.99 -25.56 -15.41
CA ASN A 60 7.15 -24.45 -15.03
C ASN A 60 6.42 -24.75 -13.73
N GLU A 61 6.24 -23.73 -12.90
CA GLU A 61 5.60 -23.84 -11.59
C GLU A 61 4.85 -22.56 -11.24
N THR A 62 3.89 -22.67 -10.32
CA THR A 62 3.19 -21.51 -9.73
C THR A 62 3.24 -21.57 -8.22
N LEU A 63 3.79 -20.52 -7.60
CA LEU A 63 3.81 -20.38 -6.14
C LEU A 63 2.64 -19.52 -5.69
N SER A 64 1.97 -19.95 -4.62
CA SER A 64 1.04 -19.11 -3.86
C SER A 64 1.80 -18.46 -2.71
N LEU A 65 1.81 -17.13 -2.67
CA LEU A 65 2.59 -16.33 -1.73
C LEU A 65 1.68 -15.39 -0.95
N THR A 66 2.11 -15.04 0.27
CA THR A 66 1.38 -14.11 1.13
C THR A 66 2.37 -13.08 1.69
N GLY A 67 2.16 -11.81 1.34
CA GLY A 67 2.81 -10.67 1.99
C GLY A 67 1.99 -10.17 3.18
N TYR A 68 2.53 -9.25 3.96
CA TYR A 68 1.81 -8.62 5.06
C TYR A 68 1.96 -7.10 5.00
N ALA A 69 0.83 -6.40 4.90
CA ALA A 69 0.76 -4.97 5.14
C ALA A 69 0.27 -4.73 6.56
N HIS A 70 0.95 -3.86 7.30
CA HIS A 70 0.55 -3.48 8.65
C HIS A 70 -0.41 -2.29 8.60
N LEU A 71 -1.13 -2.06 9.70
CA LEU A 71 -1.90 -0.84 9.89
C LEU A 71 -0.96 0.37 9.76
N TRP A 72 -1.34 1.32 8.91
CA TRP A 72 -0.59 2.55 8.70
C TRP A 72 -1.51 3.75 8.75
N VAL A 73 -1.05 4.84 9.38
CA VAL A 73 -1.75 6.12 9.44
C VAL A 73 -0.81 7.24 9.02
N SER A 74 -1.34 8.19 8.27
CA SER A 74 -0.66 9.45 7.94
C SER A 74 -1.59 10.63 8.18
N SER A 75 -1.00 11.79 8.46
CA SER A 75 -1.71 13.06 8.56
C SER A 75 -0.98 14.17 7.79
N THR A 76 -1.75 15.11 7.27
CA THR A 76 -1.27 16.27 6.50
C THR A 76 -2.04 17.52 6.89
N ALA A 77 -1.43 18.68 6.71
CA ALA A 77 -2.09 19.98 6.79
C ALA A 77 -2.03 20.66 5.41
N ASN A 78 -3.10 21.35 5.00
CA ASN A 78 -3.12 22.07 3.72
C ASN A 78 -2.14 23.26 3.69
N VAL A 79 -1.96 23.93 4.83
CA VAL A 79 -1.01 25.02 5.04
C VAL A 79 -0.42 24.93 6.44
N THR A 80 0.80 25.42 6.62
CA THR A 80 1.49 25.42 7.93
C THR A 80 1.89 26.82 8.38
N ARG A 81 1.58 27.85 7.58
CA ARG A 81 1.90 29.26 7.81
C ARG A 81 1.08 30.18 6.93
N GLY A 82 0.87 31.41 7.39
CA GLY A 82 0.12 32.45 6.69
C GLY A 82 -0.17 33.63 7.63
N PRO A 83 -0.76 34.73 7.13
CA PRO A 83 -1.20 35.84 7.95
C PRO A 83 -2.37 35.42 8.87
N ALA A 84 -2.47 36.05 10.04
CA ALA A 84 -3.57 35.80 10.97
C ALA A 84 -4.86 36.52 10.56
N PRO A 85 -6.06 35.93 10.82
CA PRO A 85 -6.29 34.56 11.29
C PRO A 85 -6.03 33.53 10.17
N LEU A 86 -5.48 32.36 10.52
CA LEU A 86 -5.10 31.32 9.56
C LEU A 86 -5.91 30.05 9.81
N THR A 87 -6.88 29.77 8.95
CA THR A 87 -7.60 28.49 9.00
C THR A 87 -6.76 27.38 8.35
N VAL A 88 -6.44 26.35 9.13
CA VAL A 88 -5.74 25.14 8.69
C VAL A 88 -6.72 23.98 8.62
N THR A 89 -6.69 23.25 7.51
CA THR A 89 -7.42 21.99 7.34
C THR A 89 -6.43 20.83 7.43
N PHE A 90 -6.65 19.96 8.40
CA PHE A 90 -5.91 18.72 8.61
C PHE A 90 -6.67 17.55 7.97
N SER A 91 -5.93 16.58 7.45
CA SER A 91 -6.49 15.35 6.90
C SER A 91 -5.68 14.17 7.37
N ALA A 92 -6.35 13.06 7.70
CA ALA A 92 -5.74 11.79 8.03
C ALA A 92 -6.17 10.72 7.02
N SER A 93 -5.23 9.84 6.70
CA SER A 93 -5.46 8.65 5.87
C SER A 93 -4.99 7.42 6.62
N VAL A 94 -5.72 6.31 6.46
CA VAL A 94 -5.41 5.04 7.11
C VAL A 94 -5.41 3.94 6.05
N LEU A 95 -4.48 3.01 6.18
CA LEU A 95 -4.44 1.76 5.43
C LEU A 95 -4.69 0.61 6.41
N GLY A 96 -5.73 -0.19 6.17
CA GLY A 96 -5.95 -1.47 6.86
C GLY A 96 -6.83 -1.47 8.09
N GLY A 97 -7.64 -2.52 8.30
CA GLY A 97 -8.62 -2.60 9.39
C GLY A 97 -10.03 -2.17 8.96
N SER A 98 -11.04 -2.47 9.77
CA SER A 98 -12.42 -2.04 9.57
C SER A 98 -12.85 -1.13 10.73
N SER A 99 -13.45 0.01 10.40
CA SER A 99 -13.85 1.08 11.35
C SER A 99 -12.69 1.79 12.04
N TYR A 100 -12.48 3.06 11.71
CA TYR A 100 -11.49 3.93 12.36
C TYR A 100 -12.18 5.03 13.15
N ALA A 101 -11.61 5.34 14.31
CA ALA A 101 -11.89 6.58 15.03
C ALA A 101 -10.73 7.55 14.82
N PHE A 102 -11.05 8.79 14.48
CA PHE A 102 -10.08 9.86 14.33
C PHE A 102 -10.32 10.88 15.44
N ALA A 103 -9.25 11.24 16.14
CA ALA A 103 -9.26 12.28 17.17
C ALA A 103 -8.10 13.23 16.92
N TRP A 104 -8.40 14.52 16.88
CA TRP A 104 -7.45 15.60 16.72
C TRP A 104 -7.43 16.41 18.01
N ASN A 105 -6.23 16.66 18.54
CA ASN A 105 -6.01 17.55 19.67
C ASN A 105 -5.01 18.62 19.22
N PHE A 106 -5.44 19.88 19.24
CA PHE A 106 -4.64 21.00 18.76
C PHE A 106 -3.75 21.63 19.85
N GLY A 107 -3.80 21.11 21.08
CA GLY A 107 -2.97 21.55 22.20
C GLY A 107 -3.44 22.84 22.89
N ASN A 108 -4.45 23.51 22.35
CA ASN A 108 -5.05 24.74 22.90
C ASN A 108 -6.39 24.47 23.63
N GLY A 109 -6.72 23.20 23.88
CA GLY A 109 -7.99 22.79 24.47
C GLY A 109 -9.12 22.51 23.44
N GLN A 110 -8.93 22.85 22.16
CA GLN A 110 -9.83 22.44 21.09
C GLN A 110 -9.50 21.03 20.60
N ASN A 111 -10.56 20.27 20.29
CA ASN A 111 -10.46 18.93 19.75
C ASN A 111 -11.45 18.77 18.60
N ALA A 112 -11.13 17.89 17.66
CA ALA A 112 -12.01 17.54 16.56
C ALA A 112 -12.01 16.02 16.31
N ALA A 113 -13.01 15.55 15.55
CA ALA A 113 -13.13 14.16 15.16
C ALA A 113 -13.39 14.05 13.65
N GLY A 114 -13.18 12.86 13.11
CA GLY A 114 -13.31 12.59 11.68
C GLY A 114 -11.98 12.66 10.93
N SER A 115 -11.95 12.11 9.71
CA SER A 115 -10.74 12.02 8.88
C SER A 115 -10.25 13.38 8.36
N THR A 116 -11.06 14.42 8.50
CA THR A 116 -10.70 15.82 8.24
C THR A 116 -11.09 16.66 9.44
N ALA A 117 -10.24 17.61 9.82
CA ALA A 117 -10.53 18.57 10.89
C ALA A 117 -10.02 19.96 10.50
N GLN A 118 -10.57 21.00 11.11
CA GLN A 118 -10.15 22.39 10.91
C GLN A 118 -9.85 23.05 12.25
N GLU A 119 -8.86 23.95 12.24
CA GLU A 119 -8.49 24.82 13.35
C GLU A 119 -8.18 26.22 12.77
N THR A 120 -8.45 27.30 13.51
CA THR A 120 -8.19 28.69 13.07
C THR A 120 -7.39 29.47 14.10
#